data_AF-A0A8S9R547-F1
#
_entry.id   AF-A0A8S9R547-F1
#
_cell.length_a   1.000
_cell.length_b   1.000
_cell.length_c   1.000
_cell.angle_alpha   90.00
_cell.angle_beta   90.00
_cell.angle_gamma   90.00
#
_symmetry.space_group_name_H-M   'P 1'
#
loop_
_entity.id
_entity.type
_entity.pdbx_description
1 polymer ?
#
loop_
_entity_poly.entity_id
_entity_poly.type
_entity_poly.pdbx_seq_one_letter_code
_entity_poly.pdbx_strand_id
1 'polypeptide(L)'
;MTSSSSQSNRRRNRDARSASPHRRDANPVMDFQSPLEATRLFFLSNDPVPNPWSLHHVSEASFSKYKELCIRGFLVKGNLVLDDPAVAEARRIVQNVGWIYTCLDVQPFCPRVVRECISTLYSADDRVYLRGCRFDFDPVVINQLFMTPFVEHSHVWEGDDLSEAIIFLTDGRCRRWETFSLTYLLPQFHYLYKLCSLNWLPGFYEESMIKNRLRFLCALVRQKPIDFGRLVYDQVPEMARSSDADKKIILPNFIYQTLILQKNITALPGDEPLIGHPLWISGDEVDSHIPRGRRGRTHVR
;
A
#
# COMPACT_ATOMS: atom_id res chain seq x y z
N MET A 1 -75.09 5.08 30.60
CA MET A 1 -74.35 3.89 31.06
C MET A 1 -73.83 3.16 29.84
N THR A 2 -72.50 3.10 29.72
CA THR A 2 -71.67 2.02 29.12
C THR A 2 -72.09 1.49 27.73
N SER A 3 -71.31 1.69 26.65
CA SER A 3 -70.04 0.98 26.36
C SER A 3 -70.13 -0.54 26.62
N SER A 4 -69.56 -1.47 25.85
CA SER A 4 -68.39 -1.36 25.00
C SER A 4 -68.24 -2.65 24.18
N SER A 5 -67.68 -2.49 22.99
CA SER A 5 -66.62 -3.30 22.39
C SER A 5 -66.20 -4.63 23.04
N SER A 6 -65.94 -5.63 22.20
CA SER A 6 -64.68 -6.42 22.21
C SER A 6 -64.57 -7.25 20.94
N GLN A 7 -63.82 -6.78 19.94
CA GLN A 7 -63.34 -7.63 18.84
C GLN A 7 -61.95 -8.14 19.17
N SER A 8 -61.86 -9.47 19.20
CA SER A 8 -60.67 -10.27 19.48
C SER A 8 -59.99 -10.68 18.18
N ASN A 9 -58.66 -10.63 18.22
CA ASN A 9 -57.70 -11.09 17.23
C ASN A 9 -58.05 -12.43 16.57
N ARG A 10 -57.91 -12.52 15.23
CA ARG A 10 -57.28 -13.68 14.58
C ARG A 10 -56.75 -13.35 13.18
N ARG A 11 -55.44 -13.58 13.05
CA ARG A 11 -54.58 -13.51 11.86
C ARG A 11 -55.12 -14.31 10.66
N ARG A 12 -54.91 -13.79 9.44
CA ARG A 12 -54.49 -14.57 8.26
C ARG A 12 -53.85 -13.67 7.20
N ASN A 13 -52.70 -14.13 6.70
CA ASN A 13 -51.83 -13.58 5.65
C ASN A 13 -52.56 -13.21 4.35
N ARG A 14 -52.09 -12.14 3.68
CA ARG A 14 -51.44 -12.22 2.35
C ARG A 14 -51.00 -10.83 1.84
N ASP A 15 -49.70 -10.75 1.56
CA ASP A 15 -49.06 -10.17 0.37
C ASP A 15 -49.53 -8.82 -0.20
N ALA A 16 -48.71 -7.78 0.01
CA ALA A 16 -48.38 -6.83 -1.06
C ALA A 16 -47.05 -6.12 -0.73
N ARG A 17 -46.05 -6.43 -1.56
CA ARG A 17 -44.68 -5.91 -1.55
C ARG A 17 -44.68 -4.43 -1.93
N SER A 18 -44.19 -3.55 -1.07
CA SER A 18 -43.62 -2.27 -1.47
C SER A 18 -42.09 -2.41 -1.50
N ALA A 19 -41.55 -2.49 -2.72
CA ALA A 19 -40.12 -2.58 -2.97
C ALA A 19 -39.46 -1.21 -2.73
N SER A 20 -38.54 -1.15 -1.78
CA SER A 20 -37.59 -0.04 -1.65
C SER A 20 -36.47 -0.19 -2.69
N PRO A 21 -36.04 0.90 -3.36
CA PRO A 21 -35.03 0.83 -4.39
C PRO A 21 -33.61 0.71 -3.80
N HIS A 22 -32.91 -0.32 -4.26
CA HIS A 22 -31.45 -0.43 -4.37
C HIS A 22 -30.59 0.01 -3.17
N ARG A 23 -30.49 -0.87 -2.17
CA ARG A 23 -29.19 -1.08 -1.50
C ARG A 23 -28.26 -1.69 -2.55
N ARG A 24 -27.22 -0.96 -2.95
CA ARG A 24 -26.07 -1.59 -3.61
C ARG A 24 -25.44 -2.48 -2.55
N ASP A 25 -25.64 -3.78 -2.68
CA ASP A 25 -24.91 -4.74 -1.89
C ASP A 25 -23.42 -4.50 -2.16
N ALA A 26 -22.69 -4.14 -1.10
CA ALA A 26 -21.25 -4.07 -1.15
C ALA A 26 -20.75 -5.45 -1.59
N ASN A 27 -20.00 -5.50 -2.69
CA ASN A 27 -19.33 -6.74 -3.09
C ASN A 27 -18.59 -7.27 -1.84
N PRO A 28 -18.88 -8.50 -1.40
CA PRO A 28 -18.12 -9.09 -0.31
C PRO A 28 -16.66 -9.10 -0.73
N VAL A 29 -15.77 -8.72 0.19
CA VAL A 29 -14.32 -8.84 -0.01
C VAL A 29 -14.07 -10.31 -0.36
N MET A 30 -13.74 -10.57 -1.62
CA MET A 30 -13.50 -11.93 -2.12
C MET A 30 -12.28 -12.50 -1.39
N ASP A 31 -12.33 -13.80 -1.09
CA ASP A 31 -11.18 -14.58 -0.66
C ASP A 31 -10.00 -14.30 -1.60
N PHE A 32 -8.93 -13.73 -1.04
CA PHE A 32 -7.74 -13.26 -1.75
C PHE A 32 -7.16 -14.36 -2.65
N GLN A 33 -7.35 -15.62 -2.28
CA GLN A 33 -6.74 -16.76 -2.93
C GLN A 33 -7.27 -17.03 -4.35
N SER A 34 -8.55 -16.81 -4.61
CA SER A 34 -9.17 -17.19 -5.90
C SER A 34 -8.82 -16.24 -7.07
N PRO A 35 -8.82 -14.89 -6.89
CA PRO A 35 -8.27 -13.99 -7.92
C PRO A 35 -6.75 -14.13 -8.08
N LEU A 36 -6.03 -14.43 -6.99
CA LEU A 36 -4.58 -14.62 -7.01
C LEU A 36 -4.16 -15.83 -7.85
N GLU A 37 -4.89 -16.94 -7.71
CA GLU A 37 -4.72 -18.14 -8.54
C GLU A 37 -5.04 -17.86 -10.01
N ALA A 38 -6.09 -17.05 -10.28
CA ALA A 38 -6.42 -16.63 -11.64
C ALA A 38 -5.28 -15.82 -12.28
N THR A 39 -4.65 -14.90 -11.53
CA THR A 39 -3.51 -14.12 -12.04
C THR A 39 -2.26 -14.98 -12.28
N ARG A 40 -2.01 -15.99 -11.43
CA ARG A 40 -0.90 -16.95 -11.64
C ARG A 40 -1.00 -17.70 -12.96
N LEU A 41 -2.21 -18.03 -13.42
CA LEU A 41 -2.41 -18.72 -14.69
C LEU A 41 -1.95 -17.88 -15.90
N PHE A 42 -1.96 -16.55 -15.82
CA PHE A 42 -1.44 -15.68 -16.89
C PHE A 42 0.09 -15.77 -17.05
N PHE A 43 0.81 -16.10 -15.98
CA PHE A 43 2.28 -16.18 -15.98
C PHE A 43 2.82 -17.61 -16.23
N LEU A 44 1.93 -18.58 -16.48
CA LEU A 44 2.28 -19.94 -16.92
C LEU A 44 2.63 -19.97 -18.41
N SER A 45 3.65 -19.23 -18.81
CA SER A 45 4.40 -19.53 -20.03
C SER A 45 5.79 -18.94 -19.90
N ASN A 46 6.78 -19.84 -19.82
CA ASN A 46 8.19 -19.70 -20.21
C ASN A 46 8.95 -20.74 -19.39
N ASP A 47 9.40 -21.80 -20.08
CA ASP A 47 10.24 -22.83 -19.52
C ASP A 47 11.50 -22.23 -18.85
N PRO A 48 12.00 -22.82 -17.76
CA PRO A 48 13.24 -22.38 -17.15
C PRO A 48 14.37 -22.43 -18.18
N VAL A 49 15.01 -21.28 -18.43
CA VAL A 49 16.12 -21.22 -19.37
C VAL A 49 17.31 -21.99 -18.78
N PRO A 50 17.80 -23.05 -19.44
CA PRO A 50 18.94 -23.80 -18.93
C PRO A 50 20.20 -22.92 -18.94
N ASN A 51 20.67 -22.59 -17.74
CA ASN A 51 21.97 -21.99 -17.39
C ASN A 51 22.26 -20.53 -17.84
N PRO A 52 22.23 -19.57 -16.91
CA PRO A 52 22.75 -18.21 -17.08
C PRO A 52 24.08 -17.95 -16.34
N TRP A 53 24.99 -18.92 -16.18
CA TRP A 53 26.31 -18.72 -15.56
C TRP A 53 26.32 -17.98 -14.20
N SER A 54 26.12 -18.74 -13.11
CA SER A 54 26.91 -18.71 -11.87
C SER A 54 27.25 -17.40 -11.13
N LEU A 55 26.65 -16.25 -11.40
CA LEU A 55 26.77 -15.08 -10.54
C LEU A 55 25.38 -14.49 -10.33
N HIS A 56 25.01 -14.27 -9.07
CA HIS A 56 23.71 -13.74 -8.61
C HIS A 56 23.30 -12.40 -9.24
N HIS A 57 24.17 -11.80 -10.06
CA HIS A 57 24.04 -10.49 -10.67
C HIS A 57 24.49 -10.54 -12.12
N VAL A 58 23.67 -9.96 -13.00
CA VAL A 58 23.91 -9.93 -14.46
C VAL A 58 25.06 -8.98 -14.85
N SER A 59 25.45 -8.08 -13.94
CA SER A 59 26.53 -7.10 -14.16
C SER A 59 27.31 -6.79 -12.87
N GLU A 60 28.53 -6.29 -13.01
CA GLU A 60 29.33 -5.78 -11.89
C GLU A 60 28.64 -4.61 -11.17
N ALA A 61 27.92 -3.77 -11.91
CA ALA A 61 27.11 -2.68 -11.35
C ALA A 61 25.98 -3.23 -10.45
N SER A 62 25.29 -4.27 -10.90
CA SER A 62 24.26 -4.95 -10.11
C SER A 62 24.85 -5.58 -8.85
N PHE A 63 26.00 -6.26 -8.95
CA PHE A 63 26.67 -6.84 -7.78
C PHE A 63 27.14 -5.80 -6.77
N SER A 64 27.68 -4.67 -7.26
CA SER A 64 28.09 -3.56 -6.40
C SER A 64 26.89 -2.94 -5.68
N LYS A 65 25.78 -2.74 -6.40
CA LYS A 65 24.53 -2.27 -5.81
C LYS A 65 23.97 -3.25 -4.77
N TYR A 66 24.03 -4.56 -5.03
CA TYR A 66 23.61 -5.56 -4.05
C TYR A 66 24.41 -5.47 -2.75
N LYS A 67 25.74 -5.34 -2.82
CA LYS A 67 26.60 -5.17 -1.65
C LYS A 67 26.22 -3.93 -0.84
N GLU A 68 25.90 -2.82 -1.50
CA GLU A 68 25.40 -1.61 -0.85
C GLU A 68 24.03 -1.83 -0.18
N LEU A 69 23.12 -2.57 -0.81
CA LEU A 69 21.80 -2.88 -0.24
C LEU A 69 21.88 -3.82 0.99
N CYS A 70 22.94 -4.62 1.12
CA CYS A 70 23.12 -5.53 2.25
C CYS A 70 23.29 -4.81 3.59
N ILE A 71 23.83 -3.59 3.60
CA ILE A 71 24.00 -2.80 4.83
C ILE A 71 22.75 -1.98 5.20
N ARG A 72 21.76 -1.92 4.31
CA ARG A 72 20.54 -1.14 4.51
C ARG A 72 19.47 -1.97 5.22
N GLY A 73 18.76 -1.34 6.15
CA GLY A 73 17.57 -1.91 6.79
C GLY A 73 16.32 -1.86 5.89
N PHE A 74 15.20 -2.39 6.36
CA PHE A 74 13.93 -2.42 5.61
C PHE A 74 12.82 -1.61 6.30
N LEU A 75 11.91 -1.04 5.51
CA LEU A 75 10.63 -0.48 5.98
C LEU A 75 9.50 -1.45 5.65
N VAL A 76 8.91 -2.04 6.69
CA VAL A 76 7.88 -3.08 6.57
C VAL A 76 6.51 -2.45 6.31
N LYS A 77 5.71 -3.09 5.44
CA LYS A 77 4.33 -2.68 5.15
C LYS A 77 3.40 -2.89 6.36
N GLY A 78 2.32 -2.10 6.41
CA GLY A 78 1.20 -2.30 7.32
C GLY A 78 0.06 -3.11 6.69
N ASN A 79 -0.74 -3.79 7.51
CA ASN A 79 -1.94 -4.50 7.10
C ASN A 79 -3.17 -3.87 7.78
N LEU A 80 -4.21 -3.62 6.99
CA LEU A 80 -5.45 -3.03 7.47
C LEU A 80 -6.33 -4.10 8.14
N VAL A 81 -6.69 -3.90 9.41
CA VAL A 81 -7.57 -4.83 10.11
C VAL A 81 -9.01 -4.62 9.64
N LEU A 82 -9.53 -5.56 8.84
CA LEU A 82 -10.84 -5.43 8.19
C LEU A 82 -12.02 -5.38 9.18
N ASP A 83 -11.90 -6.01 10.34
CA ASP A 83 -13.00 -6.10 11.31
C ASP A 83 -13.03 -4.94 12.31
N ASP A 84 -12.05 -4.03 12.26
CA ASP A 84 -11.99 -2.88 13.16
C ASP A 84 -12.95 -1.76 12.68
N PRO A 85 -13.95 -1.36 13.50
CA PRO A 85 -14.84 -0.25 13.16
C PRO A 85 -14.10 1.09 13.04
N ALA A 86 -12.99 1.27 13.74
CA ALA A 86 -12.23 2.53 13.75
C ALA A 86 -11.63 2.84 12.36
N VAL A 87 -11.30 1.80 11.59
CA VAL A 87 -10.73 1.94 10.24
C VAL A 87 -11.78 1.82 9.13
N ALA A 88 -13.07 1.68 9.46
CA ALA A 88 -14.13 1.40 8.50
C ALA A 88 -14.24 2.44 7.39
N GLU A 89 -14.11 3.73 7.72
CA GLU A 89 -14.18 4.80 6.73
C GLU A 89 -12.92 4.86 5.84
N ALA A 90 -11.74 4.63 6.42
CA ALA A 90 -10.50 4.52 5.63
C ALA A 90 -10.58 3.32 4.66
N ARG A 91 -11.07 2.17 5.14
CA ARG A 91 -11.34 0.99 4.32
C ARG A 91 -12.30 1.32 3.17
N ARG A 92 -13.41 2.01 3.46
CA ARG A 92 -14.40 2.42 2.45
C ARG A 92 -13.75 3.29 1.36
N ILE A 93 -12.91 4.25 1.73
CA ILE A 93 -12.19 5.11 0.78
C ILE A 93 -11.26 4.26 -0.11
N VAL A 94 -10.47 3.37 0.47
CA VAL A 94 -9.55 2.47 -0.26
C VAL A 94 -10.32 1.53 -1.21
N GLN A 95 -11.47 1.01 -0.78
CA GLN A 95 -12.34 0.20 -1.63
C GLN A 95 -12.90 0.99 -2.80
N ASN A 96 -13.35 2.23 -2.59
CA ASN A 96 -13.91 3.05 -3.66
C ASN A 96 -12.91 3.38 -4.77
N VAL A 97 -11.63 3.54 -4.42
CA VAL A 97 -10.56 3.74 -5.41
C VAL A 97 -10.02 2.43 -6.00
N GLY A 98 -10.52 1.28 -5.55
CA GLY A 98 -10.13 -0.04 -6.04
C GLY A 98 -8.77 -0.54 -5.54
N TRP A 99 -8.28 -0.05 -4.41
CA TRP A 99 -6.92 -0.33 -3.93
C TRP A 99 -6.87 -1.29 -2.73
N ILE A 100 -7.98 -1.95 -2.41
CA ILE A 100 -8.11 -2.75 -1.18
C ILE A 100 -7.04 -3.85 -1.08
N TYR A 101 -6.73 -4.52 -2.20
CA TYR A 101 -5.72 -5.57 -2.25
C TYR A 101 -4.28 -5.09 -2.07
N THR A 102 -4.03 -3.78 -2.09
CA THR A 102 -2.70 -3.20 -1.81
C THR A 102 -2.38 -3.13 -0.31
N CYS A 103 -3.41 -3.34 0.53
CA CYS A 103 -3.39 -3.18 1.98
C CYS A 103 -3.79 -4.44 2.76
N LEU A 104 -4.11 -5.53 2.05
CA LEU A 104 -4.50 -6.82 2.61
C LEU A 104 -3.45 -7.88 2.34
N ASP A 105 -3.47 -8.94 3.15
CA ASP A 105 -2.70 -10.17 2.97
C ASP A 105 -1.21 -9.95 2.65
N VAL A 106 -0.65 -8.94 3.30
CA VAL A 106 0.76 -8.55 3.16
C VAL A 106 1.64 -9.71 3.62
N GLN A 107 2.35 -10.31 2.66
CA GLN A 107 3.22 -11.45 2.91
C GLN A 107 4.57 -11.00 3.50
N PRO A 108 5.18 -11.79 4.41
CA PRO A 108 6.57 -11.57 4.78
C PRO A 108 7.49 -11.77 3.55
N PHE A 109 8.69 -11.23 3.61
CA PHE A 109 9.62 -11.23 2.46
C PHE A 109 10.95 -11.88 2.79
N CYS A 110 11.61 -12.44 1.77
CA CYS A 110 13.01 -12.86 1.85
C CYS A 110 13.92 -11.65 1.56
N PRO A 111 14.74 -11.19 2.53
CA PRO A 111 15.63 -10.05 2.35
C PRO A 111 16.54 -10.15 1.13
N ARG A 112 17.20 -11.29 0.94
CA ARG A 112 18.08 -11.54 -0.20
C ARG A 112 17.36 -11.41 -1.54
N VAL A 113 16.19 -12.02 -1.70
CA VAL A 113 15.41 -11.92 -2.95
C VAL A 113 15.04 -10.47 -3.27
N VAL A 114 14.62 -9.68 -2.27
CA VAL A 114 14.31 -8.25 -2.46
C VAL A 114 15.54 -7.49 -2.93
N ARG A 115 16.71 -7.71 -2.30
CA ARG A 115 17.97 -7.06 -2.71
C ARG A 115 18.42 -7.50 -4.10
N GLU A 116 18.34 -8.79 -4.42
CA GLU A 116 18.65 -9.32 -5.76
C GLU A 116 17.77 -8.62 -6.82
N CYS A 117 16.46 -8.48 -6.56
CA CYS A 117 15.52 -7.80 -7.44
C CYS A 117 15.92 -6.35 -7.72
N ILE A 118 16.08 -5.56 -6.65
CA ILE A 118 16.43 -4.13 -6.74
C ILE A 118 17.77 -3.94 -7.46
N SER A 119 18.77 -4.77 -7.13
CA SER A 119 20.08 -4.71 -7.75
C SER A 119 20.04 -5.02 -9.25
N THR A 120 19.08 -5.83 -9.69
CA THR A 120 18.90 -6.16 -11.11
C THR A 120 18.19 -5.02 -11.84
N LEU A 121 17.11 -4.48 -11.24
CA LEU A 121 16.40 -3.29 -11.74
C LEU A 121 17.32 -2.08 -11.90
N TYR A 122 18.30 -1.91 -11.01
CA TYR A 122 19.29 -0.84 -11.14
C TYR A 122 20.11 -0.91 -12.43
N SER A 123 20.27 -2.11 -13.00
CA SER A 123 21.15 -2.37 -14.15
C SER A 123 20.43 -2.72 -15.45
N ALA A 124 19.11 -2.88 -15.44
CA ALA A 124 18.34 -3.38 -16.59
C ALA A 124 17.05 -2.57 -16.81
N ASP A 125 16.60 -2.52 -18.07
CA ASP A 125 15.31 -1.94 -18.45
C ASP A 125 14.18 -2.95 -18.11
N ASP A 126 13.42 -2.65 -17.05
CA ASP A 126 12.13 -3.23 -16.60
C ASP A 126 12.00 -4.75 -16.40
N ARG A 127 13.06 -5.52 -16.68
CA ARG A 127 13.07 -6.98 -16.54
C ARG A 127 14.00 -7.42 -15.43
N VAL A 128 13.45 -8.23 -14.52
CA VAL A 128 14.15 -8.73 -13.37
C VAL A 128 14.55 -10.19 -13.60
N TYR A 129 15.85 -10.44 -13.66
CA TYR A 129 16.40 -11.79 -13.73
C TYR A 129 16.81 -12.28 -12.34
N LEU A 130 16.12 -13.30 -11.84
CA LEU A 130 16.36 -13.87 -10.51
C LEU A 130 16.42 -15.38 -10.61
N ARG A 131 17.53 -15.95 -10.14
CA ARG A 131 17.69 -17.39 -9.85
C ARG A 131 17.28 -18.30 -11.01
N GLY A 132 17.67 -17.93 -12.23
CA GLY A 132 17.34 -18.70 -13.44
C GLY A 132 16.08 -18.23 -14.17
N CYS A 133 15.27 -17.38 -13.53
CA CYS A 133 13.94 -16.99 -14.01
C CYS A 133 13.85 -15.51 -14.37
N ARG A 134 13.02 -15.18 -15.36
CA ARG A 134 12.62 -13.81 -15.69
C ARG A 134 11.28 -13.47 -15.05
N PHE A 135 11.24 -12.29 -14.45
CA PHE A 135 10.07 -11.66 -13.84
C PHE A 135 9.85 -10.30 -14.49
N ASP A 136 8.58 -9.96 -14.69
CA ASP A 136 8.19 -8.65 -15.18
C ASP A 136 7.92 -7.75 -13.97
N PHE A 137 8.57 -6.58 -13.94
CA PHE A 137 8.40 -5.61 -12.86
C PHE A 137 8.13 -4.24 -13.47
N ASP A 138 6.92 -4.06 -13.97
CA ASP A 138 6.44 -2.83 -14.59
C ASP A 138 5.06 -2.42 -14.03
N PRO A 139 4.65 -1.15 -14.20
CA PRO A 139 3.38 -0.65 -13.68
C PRO A 139 2.15 -1.46 -14.08
N VAL A 140 2.08 -1.99 -15.30
CA VAL A 140 0.91 -2.72 -15.81
C VAL A 140 0.79 -4.06 -15.12
N VAL A 141 1.90 -4.82 -15.05
CA VAL A 141 1.95 -6.11 -14.34
C VAL A 141 1.63 -5.93 -12.86
N ILE A 142 2.16 -4.88 -12.23
CA ILE A 142 1.84 -4.55 -10.84
C ILE A 142 0.34 -4.31 -10.67
N ASN A 143 -0.26 -3.48 -11.52
CA ASN A 143 -1.69 -3.18 -11.40
C ASN A 143 -2.55 -4.44 -11.54
N GLN A 144 -2.19 -5.34 -12.45
CA GLN A 144 -2.87 -6.62 -12.63
C GLN A 144 -2.74 -7.52 -11.39
N LEU A 145 -1.53 -7.67 -10.85
CA LEU A 145 -1.26 -8.52 -9.68
C LEU A 145 -1.96 -8.05 -8.41
N PHE A 146 -2.11 -6.72 -8.25
CA PHE A 146 -2.80 -6.12 -7.11
C PHE A 146 -4.24 -5.70 -7.43
N MET A 147 -4.77 -6.09 -8.60
CA MET A 147 -6.14 -5.85 -9.04
C MET A 147 -6.57 -4.37 -8.95
N THR A 148 -5.65 -3.45 -9.18
CA THR A 148 -5.93 -2.01 -9.17
C THR A 148 -6.48 -1.58 -10.54
N PRO A 149 -7.33 -0.53 -10.58
CA PRO A 149 -7.89 -0.06 -11.83
C PRO A 149 -6.82 0.38 -12.84
N PHE A 150 -7.07 0.11 -14.12
CA PHE A 150 -6.28 0.70 -15.20
C PHE A 150 -6.51 2.21 -15.26
N VAL A 151 -5.43 2.97 -15.36
CA VAL A 151 -5.44 4.43 -15.43
C VAL A 151 -4.59 4.87 -16.62
N GLU A 152 -5.24 5.39 -17.66
CA GLU A 152 -4.54 5.85 -18.87
C GLU A 152 -3.71 7.13 -18.62
N HIS A 153 -4.26 8.04 -17.81
CA HIS A 153 -3.64 9.32 -17.47
C HIS A 153 -3.66 9.51 -15.95
N SER A 154 -2.54 9.19 -15.31
CA SER A 154 -2.39 9.37 -13.86
C SER A 154 -2.34 10.85 -13.52
N HIS A 155 -3.12 11.25 -12.52
CA HIS A 155 -3.11 12.58 -11.93
C HIS A 155 -1.75 12.86 -11.26
N VAL A 156 -1.18 14.02 -11.55
CA VAL A 156 0.10 14.48 -10.97
C VAL A 156 -0.21 15.26 -9.69
N TRP A 157 -0.20 14.56 -8.56
CA TRP A 157 -0.60 15.10 -7.26
C TRP A 157 0.53 15.86 -6.55
N GLU A 158 1.78 15.67 -6.95
CA GLU A 158 2.95 16.31 -6.35
C GLU A 158 2.89 17.85 -6.46
N GLY A 159 2.23 18.34 -7.52
CA GLY A 159 2.00 19.76 -7.78
C GLY A 159 0.73 20.35 -7.15
N ASP A 160 -0.11 19.53 -6.50
CA ASP A 160 -1.36 20.01 -5.91
C ASP A 160 -1.10 21.03 -4.78
N ASP A 161 -2.03 21.97 -4.61
CA ASP A 161 -1.94 22.99 -3.57
C ASP A 161 -1.96 22.36 -2.17
N LEU A 162 -0.87 22.53 -1.43
CA LEU A 162 -0.71 21.96 -0.09
C LEU A 162 -1.68 22.59 0.91
N SER A 163 -1.95 23.90 0.80
CA SER A 163 -2.89 24.59 1.69
C SER A 163 -4.32 24.10 1.49
N GLU A 164 -4.74 23.87 0.25
CA GLU A 164 -6.03 23.23 -0.04
C GLU A 164 -6.11 21.81 0.53
N ALA A 165 -5.05 21.02 0.37
CA ALA A 165 -4.98 19.67 0.94
C ALA A 165 -5.11 19.68 2.47
N ILE A 166 -4.39 20.59 3.15
CA ILE A 166 -4.46 20.74 4.61
C ILE A 166 -5.86 21.17 5.06
N ILE A 167 -6.45 22.18 4.40
CA ILE A 167 -7.79 22.67 4.75
C ILE A 167 -8.80 21.53 4.61
N PHE A 168 -8.74 20.79 3.51
CA PHE A 168 -9.63 19.66 3.24
C PHE A 168 -9.48 18.53 4.27
N LEU A 169 -8.24 18.09 4.53
CA LEU A 169 -7.97 16.95 5.41
C LEU A 169 -8.16 17.27 6.90
N THR A 170 -8.23 18.55 7.27
CA THR A 170 -8.43 18.97 8.67
C THR A 170 -9.81 19.56 8.95
N ASP A 171 -10.70 19.60 7.94
CA ASP A 171 -12.00 20.28 7.98
C ASP A 171 -11.87 21.76 8.39
N GLY A 172 -10.88 22.44 7.81
CA GLY A 172 -10.60 23.85 8.07
C GLY A 172 -9.98 24.17 9.44
N ARG A 173 -9.74 23.17 10.30
CA ARG A 173 -9.07 23.34 11.62
C ARG A 173 -7.63 23.86 11.47
N CYS A 174 -6.99 23.55 10.36
CA CYS A 174 -5.69 24.10 9.97
C CYS A 174 -5.77 24.65 8.54
N ARG A 175 -5.10 25.78 8.29
CA ARG A 175 -5.09 26.44 6.96
C ARG A 175 -3.69 26.65 6.37
N ARG A 176 -2.66 26.43 7.18
CA ARG A 176 -1.27 26.79 6.85
C ARG A 176 -0.35 25.67 7.28
N TRP A 177 0.68 25.44 6.47
CA TRP A 177 1.70 24.44 6.78
C TRP A 177 2.42 24.74 8.11
N GLU A 178 2.73 26.00 8.39
CA GLU A 178 3.52 26.38 9.58
C GLU A 178 2.85 26.01 10.91
N THR A 179 1.52 25.90 10.91
CA THR A 179 0.72 25.52 12.07
C THR A 179 0.18 24.10 11.97
N PHE A 180 0.52 23.36 10.91
CA PHE A 180 0.02 22.02 10.71
C PHE A 180 0.62 21.03 11.72
N SER A 181 -0.24 20.13 12.20
CA SER A 181 0.14 18.96 12.97
C SER A 181 -0.73 17.81 12.48
N LEU A 182 -0.16 16.60 12.42
CA LEU A 182 -0.92 15.40 12.06
C LEU A 182 -2.14 15.20 12.97
N THR A 183 -2.09 15.66 14.23
CA THR A 183 -3.22 15.63 15.17
C THR A 183 -4.46 16.42 14.73
N TYR A 184 -4.33 17.27 13.70
CA TYR A 184 -5.46 18.01 13.12
C TYR A 184 -6.16 17.27 11.99
N LEU A 185 -5.67 16.10 11.57
CA LEU A 185 -6.36 15.28 10.59
C LEU A 185 -7.70 14.78 11.17
N LEU A 186 -8.70 14.63 10.31
CA LEU A 186 -9.91 13.89 10.71
C LEU A 186 -9.56 12.41 10.99
N PRO A 187 -10.28 11.72 11.89
CA PRO A 187 -9.94 10.35 12.30
C PRO A 187 -9.74 9.38 11.13
N GLN A 188 -10.59 9.41 10.12
CA GLN A 188 -10.47 8.57 8.94
C GLN A 188 -9.19 8.85 8.13
N PHE A 189 -8.71 10.09 8.13
CA PHE A 189 -7.50 10.48 7.43
C PHE A 189 -6.23 10.18 8.22
N HIS A 190 -6.32 10.00 9.54
CA HIS A 190 -5.21 9.45 10.33
C HIS A 190 -4.85 8.03 9.90
N TYR A 191 -5.85 7.15 9.75
CA TYR A 191 -5.61 5.78 9.30
C TYR A 191 -5.14 5.72 7.85
N LEU A 192 -5.72 6.54 6.96
CA LEU A 192 -5.23 6.65 5.58
C LEU A 192 -3.80 7.19 5.52
N TYR A 193 -3.44 8.16 6.38
CA TYR A 193 -2.07 8.64 6.46
C TYR A 193 -1.11 7.56 6.92
N LYS A 194 -1.49 6.78 7.94
CA LYS A 194 -0.70 5.63 8.40
C LYS A 194 -0.52 4.60 7.28
N LEU A 195 -1.60 4.20 6.60
CA LEU A 195 -1.55 3.33 5.42
C LEU A 195 -0.64 3.89 4.33
N CYS A 196 -0.79 5.16 3.98
CA CYS A 196 0.03 5.84 2.98
C CYS A 196 1.51 5.78 3.34
N SER A 197 1.87 6.13 4.58
CA SER A 197 3.26 6.13 5.07
C SER A 197 3.92 4.76 5.17
N LEU A 198 3.15 3.66 5.17
CA LEU A 198 3.67 2.30 5.22
C LEU A 198 3.61 1.59 3.86
N ASN A 199 2.56 1.82 3.07
CA ASN A 199 2.22 0.98 1.93
C ASN A 199 2.34 1.64 0.57
N TRP A 200 2.18 2.97 0.49
CA TRP A 200 2.03 3.67 -0.80
C TRP A 200 3.13 4.70 -1.05
N LEU A 201 3.47 5.49 -0.02
CA LEU A 201 4.56 6.47 -0.01
C LEU A 201 5.44 6.28 1.24
N PRO A 202 6.06 5.09 1.41
CA PRO A 202 6.99 4.85 2.51
C PRO A 202 8.24 5.73 2.39
N GLY A 203 8.75 6.14 3.54
CA GLY A 203 9.89 7.04 3.61
C GLY A 203 10.01 7.67 4.99
N PHE A 204 11.17 8.30 5.23
CA PHE A 204 11.45 8.96 6.51
C PHE A 204 10.51 10.14 6.76
N TYR A 205 10.36 10.48 8.05
CA TYR A 205 9.57 11.63 8.50
C TYR A 205 10.32 12.94 8.24
N GLU A 206 10.55 13.23 6.97
CA GLU A 206 11.01 14.52 6.49
C GLU A 206 9.81 15.39 6.11
N GLU A 207 9.96 16.71 6.25
CA GLU A 207 8.91 17.68 5.95
C GLU A 207 8.37 17.52 4.51
N SER A 208 9.25 17.32 3.52
CA SER A 208 8.89 17.08 2.12
C SER A 208 7.99 15.85 1.97
N MET A 209 8.30 14.77 2.68
CA MET A 209 7.53 13.53 2.63
C MET A 209 6.15 13.68 3.26
N ILE A 210 6.04 14.42 4.37
CA ILE A 210 4.74 14.73 4.99
C ILE A 210 3.88 15.54 4.02
N LYS A 211 4.46 16.57 3.39
CA LYS A 211 3.75 17.39 2.38
C LYS A 211 3.25 16.55 1.20
N ASN A 212 4.09 15.67 0.67
CA ASN A 212 3.73 14.78 -0.43
C ASN A 212 2.60 13.82 -0.04
N ARG A 213 2.67 13.22 1.16
CA ARG A 213 1.58 12.35 1.67
C ARG A 213 0.26 13.11 1.80
N LEU A 214 0.27 14.36 2.25
CA LEU A 214 -0.96 15.17 2.36
C LEU A 214 -1.57 15.47 0.98
N ARG A 215 -0.76 15.87 0.00
CA ARG A 215 -1.21 16.09 -1.38
C ARG A 215 -1.79 14.81 -1.97
N PHE A 216 -1.04 13.72 -1.87
CA PHE A 216 -1.45 12.39 -2.32
C PHE A 216 -2.79 11.97 -1.70
N LEU A 217 -2.94 12.09 -0.37
CA LEU A 217 -4.19 11.74 0.31
C LEU A 217 -5.36 12.61 -0.13
N CYS A 218 -5.14 13.91 -0.33
CA CYS A 218 -6.19 14.79 -0.83
C CYS A 218 -6.66 14.36 -2.23
N ALA A 219 -5.73 14.07 -3.13
CA ALA A 219 -6.03 13.56 -4.46
C ALA A 219 -6.77 12.21 -4.41
N LEU A 220 -6.31 11.29 -3.57
CA LEU A 220 -6.91 9.96 -3.37
C LEU A 220 -8.35 10.06 -2.84
N VAL A 221 -8.59 10.86 -1.80
CA VAL A 221 -9.92 11.03 -1.19
C VAL A 221 -10.88 11.74 -2.15
N ARG A 222 -10.36 12.67 -2.97
CA ARG A 222 -11.11 13.30 -4.07
C ARG A 222 -11.29 12.38 -5.29
N GLN A 223 -10.87 11.12 -5.21
CA GLN A 223 -10.97 10.11 -6.27
C GLN A 223 -10.36 10.57 -7.59
N LYS A 224 -9.24 11.31 -7.52
CA LYS A 224 -8.43 11.60 -8.70
C LYS A 224 -7.84 10.28 -9.23
N PRO A 225 -7.81 10.06 -10.55
CA PRO A 225 -7.26 8.84 -11.12
C PRO A 225 -5.75 8.79 -10.83
N ILE A 226 -5.29 7.77 -10.12
CA ILE A 226 -3.86 7.57 -9.82
C ILE A 226 -3.51 6.14 -10.22
N ASP A 227 -2.46 5.99 -11.03
CA ASP A 227 -1.91 4.68 -11.36
C ASP A 227 -1.10 4.16 -10.16
N PHE A 228 -1.63 3.13 -9.48
CA PHE A 228 -0.97 2.52 -8.34
C PHE A 228 0.35 1.86 -8.73
N GLY A 229 0.36 1.11 -9.82
CA GLY A 229 1.54 0.43 -10.33
C GLY A 229 2.66 1.40 -10.67
N ARG A 230 2.33 2.53 -11.28
CA ARG A 230 3.29 3.60 -11.55
C ARG A 230 3.81 4.24 -10.27
N LEU A 231 2.92 4.56 -9.34
CA LEU A 231 3.26 5.14 -8.04
C LEU A 231 4.31 4.31 -7.30
N VAL A 232 4.13 2.98 -7.23
CA VAL A 232 5.06 2.10 -6.53
C VAL A 232 6.30 1.76 -7.35
N TYR A 233 6.16 1.59 -8.67
CA TYR A 233 7.29 1.31 -9.56
C TYR A 233 8.31 2.45 -9.51
N ASP A 234 7.90 3.71 -9.69
CA ASP A 234 8.82 4.85 -9.79
C ASP A 234 9.71 5.01 -8.54
N GLN A 235 9.20 4.66 -7.37
CA GLN A 235 9.91 4.71 -6.09
C GLN A 235 11.08 3.71 -5.99
N VAL A 236 10.98 2.54 -6.64
CA VAL A 236 11.97 1.45 -6.47
C VAL A 236 13.30 1.78 -7.17
N PRO A 237 13.34 2.16 -8.46
CA PRO A 237 14.56 2.62 -9.12
C PRO A 237 15.11 3.90 -8.49
N GLU A 238 14.25 4.84 -8.07
CA GLU A 238 14.70 6.06 -7.39
C GLU A 238 15.44 5.74 -6.08
N MET A 239 14.89 4.86 -5.25
CA MET A 239 15.54 4.39 -4.03
C MET A 239 16.85 3.64 -4.33
N ALA A 240 16.89 2.84 -5.41
CA ALA A 240 18.08 2.13 -5.83
C ALA A 240 19.23 3.07 -6.26
N ARG A 241 18.92 4.25 -6.81
CA ARG A 241 19.91 5.27 -7.18
C ARG A 241 20.53 5.99 -5.98
N SER A 242 19.86 5.97 -4.82
CA SER A 242 20.38 6.57 -3.59
C SER A 242 21.49 5.73 -2.97
N SER A 243 22.69 6.32 -2.81
CA SER A 243 23.85 5.70 -2.14
C SER A 243 23.88 5.90 -0.62
N ASP A 244 22.84 6.51 -0.04
CA ASP A 244 22.72 6.73 1.40
C ASP A 244 22.44 5.41 2.14
N ALA A 245 23.43 4.97 2.92
CA ALA A 245 23.39 3.72 3.69
C ALA A 245 22.39 3.74 4.84
N ASP A 246 22.07 4.92 5.39
CA ASP A 246 21.11 5.05 6.49
C ASP A 246 19.66 4.98 6.00
N LYS A 247 19.44 5.25 4.70
CA LYS A 247 18.11 5.10 4.12
C LYS A 247 17.71 3.64 4.09
N LYS A 248 16.52 3.32 4.59
CA LYS A 248 15.99 1.95 4.52
C LYS A 248 15.47 1.63 3.11
N ILE A 249 15.49 0.34 2.75
CA ILE A 249 14.82 -0.21 1.58
C ILE A 249 13.30 -0.13 1.80
N ILE A 250 12.61 0.51 0.86
CA ILE A 250 11.16 0.68 0.88
C ILE A 250 10.45 -0.44 0.12
N LEU A 251 9.16 -0.63 0.40
CA LEU A 251 8.27 -1.57 -0.28
C LEU A 251 8.77 -3.04 -0.37
N PRO A 252 9.50 -3.61 0.61
CA PRO A 252 10.09 -4.94 0.47
C PRO A 252 9.03 -6.06 0.39
N ASN A 253 7.97 -5.98 1.20
CA ASN A 253 6.83 -6.90 1.14
C ASN A 253 6.19 -6.88 -0.25
N PHE A 254 6.01 -5.69 -0.82
CA PHE A 254 5.40 -5.49 -2.13
C PHE A 254 6.29 -6.03 -3.25
N ILE A 255 7.59 -5.73 -3.23
CA ILE A 255 8.55 -6.25 -4.21
C ILE A 255 8.51 -7.77 -4.19
N TYR A 256 8.65 -8.37 -3.01
CA TYR A 256 8.65 -9.83 -2.88
C TYR A 256 7.32 -10.45 -3.31
N GLN A 257 6.21 -9.87 -2.89
CA GLN A 257 4.86 -10.33 -3.28
C GLN A 257 4.69 -10.28 -4.80
N THR A 258 5.06 -9.19 -5.46
CA THR A 258 5.01 -9.05 -6.92
C THR A 258 5.72 -10.21 -7.64
N LEU A 259 6.85 -10.67 -7.11
CA LEU A 259 7.62 -11.77 -7.69
C LEU A 259 6.96 -13.13 -7.46
N ILE A 260 6.56 -13.46 -6.21
CA ILE A 260 5.98 -14.77 -5.86
C ILE A 260 4.56 -14.98 -6.42
N LEU A 261 3.89 -13.90 -6.79
CA LEU A 261 2.59 -13.95 -7.47
C LEU A 261 2.72 -14.31 -8.94
N GLN A 262 3.86 -14.02 -9.57
CA GLN A 262 4.13 -14.46 -10.93
C GLN A 262 4.58 -15.93 -10.94
N LYS A 263 5.61 -16.27 -10.17
CA LYS A 263 6.27 -17.58 -10.23
C LYS A 263 6.89 -17.97 -8.88
N ASN A 264 7.09 -19.27 -8.67
CA ASN A 264 7.86 -19.76 -7.51
C ASN A 264 9.33 -19.34 -7.62
N ILE A 265 9.89 -18.87 -6.51
CA ILE A 265 11.30 -18.49 -6.42
C ILE A 265 12.06 -19.64 -5.76
N THR A 266 13.03 -20.21 -6.47
CA THR A 266 13.87 -21.30 -5.95
C THR A 266 14.65 -20.82 -4.73
N ALA A 267 14.47 -21.47 -3.58
CA ALA A 267 15.24 -21.21 -2.38
C ALA A 267 16.71 -21.63 -2.57
N LEU A 268 17.65 -20.83 -2.05
CA LEU A 268 19.08 -21.09 -2.14
C LEU A 268 19.72 -21.22 -0.74
N PRO A 269 20.81 -21.99 -0.60
CA PRO A 269 21.60 -21.99 0.62
C PRO A 269 22.05 -20.56 1.00
N GLY A 270 21.87 -20.23 2.28
CA GLY A 270 22.19 -18.91 2.83
C GLY A 270 21.10 -17.84 2.64
N ASP A 271 19.92 -18.20 2.11
CA ASP A 271 18.74 -17.32 2.21
C ASP A 271 18.38 -17.07 3.67
N GLU A 272 18.18 -15.80 4.03
CA GLU A 272 17.66 -15.44 5.35
C GLU A 272 16.20 -15.91 5.49
N PRO A 273 15.73 -16.21 6.72
CA PRO A 273 14.32 -16.49 6.96
C PRO A 273 13.43 -15.34 6.48
N LEU A 274 12.18 -15.65 6.16
CA LEU A 274 11.19 -14.63 5.84
C LEU A 274 11.03 -13.69 7.04
N ILE A 275 11.09 -12.37 6.79
CA ILE A 275 10.91 -11.33 7.80
C ILE A 275 9.82 -10.34 7.38
N GLY A 276 9.54 -9.36 8.25
CA GLY A 276 8.65 -8.26 7.92
C GLY A 276 7.19 -8.66 7.87
N HIS A 277 6.75 -9.46 8.85
CA HIS A 277 5.32 -9.63 9.11
C HIS A 277 4.65 -8.25 9.25
N PRO A 278 3.47 -8.06 8.65
CA PRO A 278 2.90 -6.75 8.54
C PRO A 278 2.56 -6.14 9.90
N LEU A 279 2.71 -4.81 9.98
CA LEU A 279 2.26 -4.03 11.14
C LEU A 279 0.74 -3.85 11.07
N TRP A 280 0.02 -4.27 12.11
CA TRP A 280 -1.43 -4.12 12.14
C TRP A 280 -1.81 -2.64 12.27
N ILE A 281 -2.72 -2.18 11.42
CA ILE A 281 -3.30 -0.85 11.50
C ILE A 281 -4.70 -1.00 12.11
N SER A 282 -4.80 -0.74 13.41
CA SER A 282 -6.02 -0.75 14.22
C SER A 282 -6.18 0.55 15.02
N GLY A 283 -7.34 0.72 15.65
CA GLY A 283 -7.72 1.91 16.40
C GLY A 283 -6.89 2.18 17.66
N ASP A 284 -6.29 1.14 18.26
CA ASP A 284 -5.58 1.25 19.53
C ASP A 284 -4.19 1.94 19.41
N GLU A 285 -3.67 2.13 18.18
CA GLU A 285 -2.32 2.66 17.95
C GLU A 285 -2.27 4.16 17.59
N VAL A 286 -3.40 4.87 17.53
CA VAL A 286 -3.41 6.29 17.10
C VAL A 286 -2.75 7.23 18.13
N ASP A 287 -2.62 6.81 19.38
CA ASP A 287 -2.10 7.65 20.48
C ASP A 287 -0.59 7.53 20.73
N SER A 288 0.11 6.52 20.21
CA SER A 288 1.47 6.15 20.71
C SER A 288 2.65 6.56 19.83
N HIS A 289 2.46 6.98 18.57
CA HIS A 289 3.58 7.21 17.64
C HIS A 289 3.59 8.56 16.91
N ILE A 290 3.27 9.65 17.62
CA ILE A 290 3.65 11.00 17.18
C ILE A 290 4.91 11.41 17.94
N PRO A 291 6.12 11.44 17.33
CA PRO A 291 7.29 11.97 17.99
C PRO A 291 7.05 13.44 18.32
N ARG A 292 6.92 13.75 19.61
CA ARG A 292 6.97 15.13 20.11
C ARG A 292 8.37 15.66 19.84
N GLY A 293 8.53 16.44 18.78
CA GLY A 293 9.75 17.22 18.55
C GLY A 293 10.02 18.10 19.75
N ARG A 294 11.03 17.74 20.57
CA ARG A 294 11.57 18.62 21.61
C ARG A 294 12.20 19.82 20.91
N ARG A 295 11.52 20.98 20.95
CA ARG A 295 12.21 22.27 20.78
C ARG A 295 13.18 22.43 21.96
N GLY A 296 14.46 22.17 21.71
CA GLY A 296 15.53 22.57 22.62
C GLY A 296 15.55 24.10 22.71
N ARG A 297 15.14 24.64 23.85
CA ARG A 297 15.45 26.02 24.25
C ARG A 297 16.92 26.05 24.64
N THR A 298 17.79 26.50 23.75
CA THR A 298 19.11 27.01 24.14
C THR A 298 18.91 28.39 24.78
N HIS A 299 18.89 28.44 26.10
CA HIS A 299 19.22 29.67 26.82
C HIS A 299 20.74 29.80 26.82
N VAL A 300 21.24 30.77 26.06
CA VAL A 300 22.59 31.30 26.24
C VAL A 300 22.49 32.35 27.34
N ARG A 301 23.23 32.13 28.42
CA ARG A 301 23.73 33.17 29.33
C ARG A 301 25.24 33.17 29.21
#